data_AF-A0A1S3JD31-F1
#
_entry.id   AF-A0A1S3JD31-F1
#
_cell.length_a   1.000
_cell.length_b   1.000
_cell.length_c   1.000
_cell.angle_alpha   90.00
_cell.angle_beta   90.00
_cell.angle_gamma   90.00
#
_symmetry.space_group_name_H-M   'P 1'
#
loop_
_entity.id
_entity.type
_entity.pdbx_description
1 polymer ?
#
loop_
_entity_poly.entity_id
_entity_poly.type
_entity_poly.pdbx_seq_one_letter_code
_entity_poly.pdbx_strand_id
1 'polypeptide(L)'
;MMMTNQAPTSADACLSIVHSLMCHRQGGESESFAKRAIESLVKKLKEKRDELDSLITAITTNGAHPTKCVTIQRTLDGRLQVAGRKGFPHVIYARIWRWPDLHKNELKHAKFCQFAFDLKQDSVCVNPYHYERVVSPGIDLSGLSLQSSITGKSCVTLMSFNMNLINVLSDFFVL
;
A
#
# COMPACT_ATOMS: atom_id res chain seq x y z
N MET A 1 -2.57 7.97 31.90
CA MET A 1 -1.86 8.93 31.03
C MET A 1 -2.52 8.87 29.67
N MET A 2 -3.11 9.98 29.22
CA MET A 2 -3.70 10.06 27.89
C MET A 2 -2.57 10.03 26.86
N MET A 3 -2.48 8.95 26.07
CA MET A 3 -1.67 8.98 24.85
C MET A 3 -2.42 9.90 23.89
N THR A 4 -1.97 11.14 23.74
CA THR A 4 -2.44 12.00 22.65
C THR A 4 -2.19 11.25 21.35
N ASN A 5 -3.26 10.97 20.62
CA ASN A 5 -3.31 10.13 19.42
C ASN A 5 -2.70 10.84 18.19
N GLN A 6 -1.58 11.53 18.40
CA GLN A 6 -0.92 12.33 17.40
C GLN A 6 0.00 11.44 16.58
N ALA A 7 -0.17 11.47 15.25
CA ALA A 7 0.74 10.77 14.35
C ALA A 7 2.17 11.27 14.58
N PRO A 8 3.19 10.38 14.54
CA PRO A 8 4.57 10.82 14.69
C PRO A 8 4.98 11.72 13.53
N THR A 9 6.10 12.40 13.69
CA THR A 9 6.74 13.23 12.67
C THR A 9 8.14 12.71 12.39
N SER A 10 8.77 13.20 11.33
CA SER A 10 10.16 12.91 10.99
C SER A 10 11.17 13.35 12.05
N ALA A 11 10.74 14.16 13.03
CA ALA A 11 11.55 14.56 14.18
C ALA A 11 11.63 13.51 15.28
N ASP A 12 10.69 12.57 15.31
CA ASP A 12 10.65 11.55 16.34
C ASP A 12 11.75 10.50 16.16
N ALA A 13 12.06 9.81 17.26
CA ALA A 13 13.00 8.71 17.22
C ALA A 13 12.55 7.65 16.21
N CYS A 14 13.49 7.10 15.43
CA CYS A 14 13.19 6.10 14.40
C CYS A 14 12.37 4.91 14.93
N LEU A 15 12.61 4.51 16.19
CA LEU A 15 11.87 3.45 16.84
C LEU A 15 10.38 3.78 17.02
N SER A 16 10.06 5.04 17.37
CA SER A 16 8.67 5.51 17.51
C SER A 16 7.95 5.50 16.16
N ILE A 17 8.62 5.99 15.12
CA ILE A 17 8.09 6.00 13.75
C ILE A 17 7.83 4.57 13.25
N VAL A 18 8.80 3.66 13.45
CA VAL A 18 8.65 2.23 13.09
C VAL A 18 7.46 1.63 13.84
N HIS A 19 7.33 1.88 15.14
CA HIS A 19 6.21 1.36 15.94
C HIS A 19 4.86 1.86 15.42
N SER A 20 4.73 3.16 15.15
CA SER A 20 3.51 3.73 14.57
C SER A 20 3.18 3.12 13.21
N LEU A 21 4.14 3.05 12.27
CA LEU A 21 3.92 2.48 10.94
C LEU A 21 3.57 0.98 10.99
N MET A 22 4.06 0.24 11.99
CA MET A 22 3.72 -1.16 12.22
C MET A 22 2.26 -1.36 12.63
N CYS A 23 1.62 -0.40 13.29
CA CYS A 23 0.21 -0.48 13.68
C CYS A 23 -0.76 -0.47 12.48
N HIS A 24 -0.31 -0.05 11.30
CA HIS A 24 -1.13 0.05 10.08
C HIS A 24 -0.95 -1.14 9.12
N ARG A 25 -0.23 -2.20 9.52
CA ARG A 25 0.00 -3.37 8.65
C ARG A 25 -1.28 -4.18 8.44
N GLN A 26 -1.44 -4.78 7.27
CA GLN A 26 -2.63 -5.58 6.90
C GLN A 26 -2.50 -7.08 7.22
N GLY A 27 -1.34 -7.55 7.66
CA GLY A 27 -1.14 -8.95 8.08
C GLY A 27 -0.80 -9.97 6.99
N GLY A 28 -0.52 -9.54 5.76
CA GLY A 28 -0.08 -10.43 4.67
C GLY A 28 1.37 -10.92 4.76
N GLU A 29 2.16 -10.34 5.66
CA GLU A 29 3.55 -10.72 5.92
C GLU A 29 3.76 -10.94 7.43
N SER A 30 4.75 -11.75 7.81
CA SER A 30 5.09 -11.96 9.22
C SER A 30 5.51 -10.64 9.89
N GLU A 31 5.24 -10.52 11.18
CA GLU A 31 5.61 -9.33 11.95
C GLU A 31 7.12 -9.04 11.89
N SER A 32 7.94 -10.09 11.99
CA SER A 32 9.41 -9.98 11.89
C SER A 32 9.89 -9.46 10.54
N PHE A 33 9.22 -9.86 9.45
CA PHE A 33 9.53 -9.38 8.11
C PHE A 33 9.11 -7.92 7.93
N ALA A 34 7.86 -7.60 8.28
CA ALA A 34 7.30 -6.25 8.17
C ALA A 34 8.14 -5.24 8.97
N LYS A 35 8.50 -5.59 10.21
CA LYS A 35 9.34 -4.76 11.07
C LYS A 35 10.69 -4.46 10.41
N ARG A 36 11.40 -5.48 9.90
CA ARG A 36 12.68 -5.27 9.20
C ARG A 36 12.54 -4.45 7.92
N ALA A 37 11.46 -4.63 7.16
CA ALA A 37 11.19 -3.85 5.96
C ALA A 37 10.97 -2.36 6.29
N ILE A 38 10.18 -2.08 7.33
CA ILE A 38 9.85 -0.72 7.79
C ILE A 38 11.08 -0.06 8.41
N GLU A 39 11.81 -0.74 9.29
CA GLU A 39 13.09 -0.25 9.85
C GLU A 39 14.08 0.14 8.75
N SER A 40 14.22 -0.73 7.72
CA SER A 40 15.08 -0.45 6.59
C SER A 40 14.62 0.74 5.75
N LEU A 41 13.30 0.98 5.65
CA LEU A 41 12.76 2.14 4.94
C LEU A 41 12.99 3.43 5.73
N VAL A 42 12.59 3.45 7.01
CA VAL A 42 12.75 4.62 7.89
C VAL A 42 14.23 5.03 7.98
N LYS A 43 15.14 4.06 8.07
CA LYS A 43 16.59 4.34 8.05
C LYS A 43 17.04 5.01 6.75
N LYS A 44 16.54 4.58 5.58
CA LYS A 44 16.87 5.19 4.28
C LYS A 44 16.27 6.58 4.11
N LEU A 45 15.11 6.85 4.70
CA LEU A 45 14.40 8.13 4.59
C LEU A 45 14.82 9.16 5.64
N LYS A 46 15.69 8.81 6.59
CA LYS A 46 16.09 9.70 7.68
C LYS A 46 16.74 11.00 7.18
N GLU A 47 17.50 10.92 6.10
CA GLU A 47 18.12 12.08 5.43
C GLU A 47 17.16 12.81 4.46
N LYS A 48 15.92 12.32 4.32
CA LYS A 48 14.88 12.85 3.41
C LYS A 48 13.59 13.11 4.19
N ARG A 49 13.67 14.02 5.15
CA ARG A 49 12.61 14.27 6.15
C ARG A 49 11.24 14.55 5.53
N ASP A 50 11.18 15.35 4.47
CA ASP A 50 9.93 15.64 3.74
C ASP A 50 9.26 14.38 3.16
N GLU A 51 10.05 13.42 2.68
CA GLU A 51 9.52 12.14 2.20
C GLU A 51 9.09 11.24 3.35
N LEU A 52 9.81 11.26 4.47
CA LEU A 52 9.43 10.52 5.67
C LEU A 52 8.12 11.04 6.25
N ASP A 53 7.95 12.36 6.35
CA ASP A 53 6.70 12.98 6.77
C ASP A 53 5.56 12.63 5.80
N SER A 54 5.82 12.70 4.48
CA SER A 54 4.85 12.27 3.47
C SER A 54 4.44 10.81 3.63
N LEU A 55 5.38 9.91 3.97
CA LEU A 55 5.07 8.51 4.25
C LEU A 55 4.20 8.37 5.49
N ILE A 56 4.58 9.03 6.60
CA ILE A 56 3.83 8.94 7.86
C ILE A 56 2.41 9.43 7.64
N THR A 57 2.21 10.60 7.02
CA THR A 57 0.89 11.12 6.70
C THR A 57 0.11 10.14 5.81
N ALA A 58 0.72 9.62 4.75
CA ALA A 58 0.04 8.70 3.84
C ALA A 58 -0.47 7.44 4.56
N ILE A 59 0.36 6.82 5.40
CA ILE A 59 0.00 5.59 6.11
C ILE A 59 -1.00 5.86 7.24
N THR A 60 -0.74 6.86 8.09
CA THR A 60 -1.56 7.12 9.28
C THR A 60 -2.96 7.66 8.96
N THR A 61 -3.12 8.33 7.82
CA THR A 61 -4.41 8.83 7.34
C THR A 61 -5.11 7.88 6.35
N ASN A 62 -4.55 6.70 6.13
CA ASN A 62 -5.03 5.77 5.10
C ASN A 62 -5.19 6.41 3.71
N GLY A 63 -4.30 7.33 3.35
CA GLY A 63 -4.34 8.05 2.08
C GLY A 63 -5.48 9.05 1.93
N ALA A 64 -6.09 9.52 3.03
CA ALA A 64 -7.18 10.51 3.00
C ALA A 64 -6.77 11.83 2.31
N HIS A 65 -5.47 12.14 2.28
CA HIS A 65 -4.92 13.32 1.62
C HIS A 65 -3.83 12.94 0.61
N PRO A 66 -3.74 13.66 -0.53
CA PRO A 66 -2.62 13.51 -1.45
C PRO A 66 -1.28 13.77 -0.76
N THR A 67 -0.30 12.90 -1.00
CA THR A 67 1.05 12.99 -0.43
C THR A 67 2.11 12.92 -1.53
N LYS A 68 3.32 13.41 -1.24
CA LYS A 68 4.44 13.38 -2.21
C LYS A 68 4.98 11.96 -2.41
N CYS A 69 5.82 11.79 -3.43
CA CYS A 69 6.54 10.55 -3.66
C CYS A 69 7.47 10.25 -2.48
N VAL A 70 7.56 8.98 -2.10
CA VAL A 70 8.49 8.48 -1.09
C VAL A 70 9.42 7.54 -1.80
N THR A 71 10.69 7.91 -1.95
CA THR A 71 11.59 7.25 -2.90
C THR A 71 12.69 6.47 -2.21
N ILE A 72 13.21 5.45 -2.88
CA ILE A 72 14.47 4.78 -2.53
C ILE A 72 15.31 4.58 -3.78
N GLN A 73 16.63 4.44 -3.62
CA GLN A 73 17.53 4.14 -4.72
C GLN A 73 17.13 2.81 -5.39
N ARG A 74 17.06 2.81 -6.72
CA ARG A 74 16.84 1.62 -7.54
C ARG A 74 18.11 0.76 -7.55
N THR A 75 17.96 -0.54 -7.31
CA THR A 75 19.01 -1.53 -7.55
C THR A 75 19.08 -1.90 -9.03
N LEU A 76 20.23 -2.41 -9.48
CA LEU A 76 20.42 -2.77 -10.90
C LEU A 76 19.36 -3.73 -11.45
N ASP A 77 18.89 -4.67 -10.62
CA ASP A 77 17.83 -5.64 -10.99
C ASP A 77 16.42 -5.21 -10.53
N GLY A 78 16.29 -4.03 -9.93
CA GLY A 78 15.04 -3.48 -9.40
C GLY A 78 14.48 -4.18 -8.16
N ARG A 79 15.18 -5.17 -7.59
CA ARG A 79 14.71 -5.94 -6.43
C ARG A 79 15.33 -5.44 -5.12
N LEU A 80 14.50 -5.35 -4.09
CA LEU A 80 14.89 -5.11 -2.71
C LEU A 80 15.00 -6.46 -1.96
N GLN A 81 16.07 -6.63 -1.18
CA GLN A 81 16.23 -7.78 -0.29
C GLN A 81 15.93 -7.38 1.14
N VAL A 82 15.01 -8.11 1.79
CA VAL A 82 14.69 -7.94 3.22
C VAL A 82 14.68 -9.32 3.87
N ALA A 83 15.46 -9.49 4.95
CA ALA A 83 15.53 -10.76 5.70
C ALA A 83 15.71 -12.01 4.81
N GLY A 84 16.59 -11.93 3.80
CA GLY A 84 16.87 -13.04 2.88
C GLY A 84 15.90 -13.19 1.70
N ARG A 85 14.73 -12.53 1.73
CA ARG A 85 13.73 -12.58 0.65
C ARG A 85 13.91 -11.42 -0.33
N LYS A 86 13.88 -11.69 -1.63
CA LYS A 86 13.93 -10.67 -2.70
C LYS A 86 12.54 -10.40 -3.26
N GLY A 87 12.20 -9.13 -3.46
CA GLY A 87 10.94 -8.71 -4.08
C GLY A 87 11.03 -7.29 -4.62
N PHE A 88 10.03 -6.85 -5.38
CA PHE A 88 9.98 -5.48 -5.85
C PHE A 88 9.59 -4.54 -4.71
N PRO A 89 10.30 -3.40 -4.52
CA PRO A 89 10.11 -2.56 -3.34
C PRO A 89 8.69 -2.00 -3.23
N HIS A 90 8.12 -1.49 -4.32
CA HIS A 90 6.75 -0.96 -4.35
C HIS A 90 5.70 -2.02 -4.00
N VAL A 91 5.88 -3.27 -4.45
CA VAL A 91 4.99 -4.41 -4.10
C VAL A 91 5.12 -4.77 -2.62
N ILE A 92 6.34 -4.84 -2.07
CA ILE A 92 6.58 -5.16 -0.65
C ILE A 92 5.83 -4.18 0.24
N TYR A 93 6.01 -2.87 0.03
CA TYR A 93 5.41 -1.85 0.88
C TYR A 93 3.90 -1.71 0.67
N ALA A 94 3.40 -1.85 -0.57
CA ALA A 94 1.97 -1.92 -0.84
C ALA A 94 1.30 -3.12 -0.17
N ARG A 95 1.97 -4.29 -0.13
CA ARG A 95 1.45 -5.47 0.56
C ARG A 95 1.37 -5.28 2.07
N ILE A 96 2.38 -4.64 2.67
CA ILE A 96 2.41 -4.38 4.11
C ILE A 96 1.23 -3.49 4.51
N TRP A 97 0.97 -2.39 3.79
CA TRP A 97 0.03 -1.36 4.24
C TRP A 97 -1.35 -1.35 3.59
N ARG A 98 -1.55 -1.98 2.43
CA ARG A 98 -2.83 -1.89 1.71
C ARG A 98 -3.43 -3.24 1.30
N TRP A 99 -2.65 -4.11 0.67
CA TRP A 99 -3.19 -5.32 0.04
C TRP A 99 -2.40 -6.57 0.46
N PRO A 100 -2.80 -7.26 1.54
CA PRO A 100 -2.03 -8.36 2.10
C PRO A 100 -1.85 -9.55 1.13
N ASP A 101 -2.77 -9.70 0.18
CA ASP A 101 -2.83 -10.74 -0.85
C ASP A 101 -2.23 -10.30 -2.20
N LEU A 102 -1.57 -9.14 -2.27
CA LEU A 102 -1.06 -8.56 -3.52
C LEU A 102 0.00 -9.44 -4.20
N HIS A 103 -0.15 -9.68 -5.51
CA HIS A 103 0.82 -10.39 -6.33
C HIS A 103 1.66 -9.47 -7.25
N LYS A 104 2.64 -10.08 -7.95
CA LYS A 104 3.42 -9.37 -8.98
C LYS A 104 2.50 -8.97 -10.13
N ASN A 105 2.66 -7.75 -10.68
CA ASN A 105 1.90 -7.18 -11.80
C ASN A 105 0.44 -6.75 -11.50
N GLU A 106 0.04 -6.70 -10.22
CA GLU A 106 -1.28 -6.23 -9.81
C GLU A 106 -1.31 -4.74 -9.42
N LEU A 107 -0.25 -3.99 -9.73
CA LEU A 107 -0.17 -2.57 -9.43
C LEU A 107 0.01 -1.75 -10.70
N LYS A 108 -0.74 -0.66 -10.79
CA LYS A 108 -0.54 0.41 -11.75
C LYS A 108 -0.26 1.71 -11.00
N HIS A 109 0.72 2.49 -11.44
CA HIS A 109 1.00 3.76 -10.76
C HIS A 109 0.00 4.86 -11.15
N ALA A 110 -0.25 5.76 -10.21
CA ALA A 110 -1.03 6.97 -10.47
C ALA A 110 -0.30 7.89 -11.45
N LYS A 111 -1.05 8.68 -12.24
CA LYS A 111 -0.49 9.57 -13.26
C LYS A 111 0.46 10.64 -12.69
N PHE A 112 0.23 11.08 -11.46
CA PHE A 112 1.04 12.09 -10.79
C PHE A 112 2.34 11.52 -10.16
N CYS A 113 2.51 10.19 -10.14
CA CYS A 113 3.71 9.59 -9.56
C CYS A 113 4.90 9.74 -10.50
N GLN A 114 5.84 10.62 -10.16
CA GLN A 114 6.99 10.94 -11.01
C GLN A 114 8.10 9.88 -10.94
N PHE A 115 8.13 9.05 -9.90
CA PHE A 115 9.18 8.06 -9.62
C PHE A 115 8.64 6.62 -9.61
N ALA A 116 7.52 6.35 -10.27
CA ALA A 116 6.92 5.01 -10.27
C ALA A 116 7.90 3.94 -10.75
N PHE A 117 7.73 2.71 -10.26
CA PHE A 117 8.63 1.61 -10.58
C PHE A 117 8.81 1.37 -12.08
N ASP A 118 7.74 1.49 -12.88
CA ASP A 118 7.75 1.26 -14.32
C ASP A 118 8.45 2.35 -15.12
N LEU A 119 8.69 3.53 -14.54
CA LEU A 119 9.37 4.66 -15.20
C LEU A 119 10.89 4.48 -15.27
N LYS A 120 11.44 3.42 -14.65
CA LYS A 120 12.86 3.03 -14.73
C LYS A 120 13.88 4.14 -14.41
N GLN A 121 13.51 5.11 -13.57
CA GLN A 121 14.43 6.12 -13.06
C GLN A 121 15.37 5.57 -11.99
N ASP A 122 16.42 6.32 -11.64
CA ASP A 122 17.38 5.96 -10.59
C ASP A 122 16.72 5.81 -9.21
N SER A 123 15.60 6.48 -8.99
CA SER A 123 14.79 6.37 -7.77
C SER A 123 13.46 5.65 -8.03
N VAL A 124 12.95 4.98 -7.00
CA VAL A 124 11.68 4.25 -7.03
C VAL A 124 10.76 4.74 -5.91
N CYS A 125 9.56 5.18 -6.27
CA CYS A 125 8.50 5.49 -5.33
C CYS A 125 7.93 4.21 -4.69
N VAL A 126 7.88 4.20 -3.36
CA VAL A 126 7.33 3.12 -2.53
C VAL A 126 6.11 3.56 -1.72
N ASN A 127 5.62 4.79 -1.92
CA ASN A 127 4.37 5.24 -1.31
C ASN A 127 3.22 4.37 -1.84
N PRO A 128 2.55 3.56 -1.00
CA PRO A 128 1.56 2.60 -1.49
C PRO A 128 0.31 3.28 -2.05
N TYR A 129 0.06 4.55 -1.70
CA TYR A 129 -1.05 5.36 -2.21
C TYR A 129 -0.75 6.04 -3.56
N HIS A 130 0.46 5.84 -4.10
CA HIS A 130 0.81 6.24 -5.47
C HIS A 130 0.56 5.13 -6.49
N TYR A 131 -0.02 4.01 -6.03
CA TYR A 131 -0.38 2.87 -6.85
C TYR A 131 -1.85 2.51 -6.65
N GLU A 132 -2.46 1.96 -7.69
CA GLU A 132 -3.80 1.40 -7.71
C GLU A 132 -3.68 -0.09 -8.01
N ARG A 133 -4.51 -0.89 -7.33
CA ARG A 133 -4.55 -2.33 -7.60
C ARG A 133 -5.35 -2.57 -8.88
N VAL A 134 -4.79 -3.39 -9.76
CA VAL A 134 -5.43 -3.83 -11.00
C VAL A 134 -5.50 -5.35 -11.00
N VAL A 135 -6.52 -5.90 -11.65
CA VAL A 135 -6.65 -7.35 -11.83
C VAL A 135 -5.60 -7.79 -12.85
N SER A 136 -4.84 -8.84 -12.54
CA SER A 136 -3.89 -9.43 -13.48
C SER A 136 -4.64 -9.85 -14.76
N PRO A 137 -4.17 -9.48 -15.97
CA PRO A 137 -4.89 -9.71 -17.24
C PRO A 137 -5.03 -11.18 -17.66
N GLY A 138 -4.68 -12.14 -16.80
CA GLY A 138 -4.78 -13.58 -17.06
C GLY A 138 -6.13 -14.22 -16.70
N ILE A 139 -7.09 -13.45 -16.17
CA ILE A 139 -8.48 -13.91 -16.01
C ILE A 139 -9.25 -13.41 -17.22
N ASP A 140 -9.50 -14.31 -18.16
CA ASP A 140 -10.36 -14.04 -19.30
C ASP A 140 -11.82 -13.95 -18.81
N LEU A 141 -12.24 -12.75 -18.42
CA LEU A 141 -13.62 -12.45 -18.05
C LEU A 141 -14.59 -12.57 -19.24
N SER A 142 -14.10 -12.78 -20.47
CA SER A 142 -14.97 -12.98 -21.65
C SER A 142 -15.74 -14.31 -21.61
N GLY A 143 -15.36 -15.24 -20.73
CA GLY A 143 -16.09 -16.50 -20.47
C GLY A 143 -17.22 -16.41 -19.45
N LEU A 144 -17.40 -15.29 -18.75
CA LEU A 144 -18.53 -15.10 -17.82
C LEU A 144 -19.78 -14.65 -18.58
N SER A 145 -20.33 -15.55 -19.40
CA SER A 145 -21.70 -15.41 -19.89
C SER A 145 -22.64 -15.53 -18.69
N LEU A 146 -23.32 -14.44 -18.32
CA LEU A 146 -24.50 -14.50 -17.44
C LEU A 146 -25.56 -15.35 -18.15
N GLN A 147 -25.56 -16.65 -17.91
CA GLN A 147 -26.72 -17.46 -18.22
C GLN A 147 -27.74 -17.17 -17.13
N SER A 148 -28.69 -16.29 -17.45
CA SER A 148 -29.88 -16.05 -16.64
C SER A 148 -30.73 -17.31 -16.66
N SER A 149 -30.36 -18.30 -15.85
CA SER A 149 -31.20 -19.43 -15.50
C SER A 149 -31.70 -19.21 -14.09
N ILE A 150 -32.97 -18.81 -14.01
CA ILE A 150 -33.80 -18.86 -12.83
C ILE A 150 -33.65 -20.25 -12.20
N THR A 151 -33.08 -20.30 -11.00
CA THR A 151 -33.32 -21.24 -9.87
C THR A 151 -32.02 -21.54 -9.11
N GLY A 152 -32.03 -21.27 -7.80
CA GLY A 152 -31.16 -21.94 -6.83
C GLY A 152 -29.76 -21.35 -6.61
N LYS A 153 -29.62 -20.56 -5.54
CA LYS A 153 -28.43 -20.42 -4.67
C LYS A 153 -27.07 -20.53 -5.37
N SER A 154 -26.56 -19.41 -5.86
CA SER A 154 -25.11 -19.21 -6.02
C SER A 154 -24.72 -17.90 -5.37
N CYS A 155 -24.27 -18.01 -4.12
CA CYS A 155 -23.55 -16.96 -3.42
C CYS A 155 -22.20 -16.78 -4.11
N VAL A 156 -22.17 -16.01 -5.21
CA VAL A 156 -20.91 -15.52 -5.76
C VAL A 156 -20.48 -14.41 -4.82
N THR A 157 -19.72 -14.80 -3.82
CA THR A 157 -19.21 -13.89 -2.82
C THR A 157 -18.29 -12.90 -3.53
N LEU A 158 -18.80 -11.68 -3.75
CA LEU A 158 -18.03 -10.46 -3.97
C LEU A 158 -17.21 -10.15 -2.70
N MET A 159 -16.29 -11.04 -2.34
CA MET A 159 -15.31 -10.82 -1.29
C MET A 159 -14.18 -10.01 -1.91
N SER A 160 -14.38 -8.69 -1.93
CA SER A 160 -13.41 -7.67 -1.51
C SER A 160 -13.88 -6.29 -1.96
N PHE A 161 -15.16 -5.97 -1.78
CA PHE A 161 -15.53 -4.58 -1.55
C PHE A 161 -15.23 -4.27 -0.10
N ASN A 162 -14.25 -3.40 0.07
CA ASN A 162 -13.77 -2.85 1.32
C ASN A 162 -14.95 -2.44 2.22
N MET A 163 -15.05 -3.06 3.40
CA MET A 163 -15.95 -2.70 4.51
C MET A 163 -15.56 -1.35 5.15
N ASN A 164 -15.31 -0.33 4.32
CA ASN A 164 -15.11 1.05 4.70
C ASN A 164 -15.75 2.03 3.70
N LEU A 165 -16.37 1.55 2.61
CA LEU A 165 -17.05 2.41 1.63
C LEU A 165 -18.58 2.45 1.79
N ILE A 166 -19.16 1.63 2.67
CA ILE A 166 -20.61 1.62 2.92
C ILE A 166 -21.05 2.85 3.73
N ASN A 167 -20.16 3.46 4.54
CA ASN A 167 -20.50 4.64 5.35
C ASN A 167 -20.36 5.98 4.62
N VAL A 168 -19.98 5.99 3.33
CA VAL A 168 -19.83 7.25 2.55
C VAL A 168 -20.91 7.39 1.48
N LEU A 169 -21.60 6.30 1.14
CA LEU A 169 -22.67 6.30 0.14
C LEU A 169 -24.09 6.36 0.75
N SER A 170 -24.24 6.31 2.08
CA SER A 170 -25.54 6.47 2.75
C SER A 170 -26.02 7.92 2.82
N ASP A 171 -25.14 8.91 2.63
CA ASP A 171 -25.48 10.33 2.82
C ASP A 171 -25.85 11.06 1.51
N PHE A 172 -25.87 10.36 0.37
CA PHE A 172 -26.14 10.97 -0.94
C PHE A 172 -27.48 10.55 -1.57
N PHE A 173 -28.37 9.88 -0.83
CA PHE A 173 -29.68 9.46 -1.33
C PHE A 173 -30.85 9.72 -0.34
N VAL A 174 -30.79 10.84 0.38
CA VAL A 174 -31.97 11.43 1.05
C VAL A 174 -32.08 12.90 0.66
N LEU A 175 -32.69 13.14 -0.51
CA LEU A 175 -33.48 14.33 -0.85
C LEU A 175 -34.45 13.96 -1.97
#